data_AF-A0A3N5KQB7-F1
#
_entry.id   AF-A0A3N5KQB7-F1
#
_cell.length_a   1.000
_cell.length_b   1.000
_cell.length_c   1.000
_cell.angle_alpha   90.00
_cell.angle_beta   90.00
_cell.angle_gamma   90.00
#
_symmetry.space_group_name_H-M   'P 1'
#
loop_
_entity.id
_entity.type
_entity.pdbx_description
1 polymer ?
#
loop_
_entity_poly.entity_id
_entity_poly.type
_entity_poly.pdbx_seq_one_letter_code
_entity_poly.pdbx_strand_id
1 'polypeptide(L)'
;RRARDLNDAKERSAGEEVARVLVPKVITITAKAGTEGRLFGSVTSADVVDAIAAQAGIELDRRKLHLAEPIKTLGTHEVPARLHPEVEFVITVEVVAS
;
A
#
# COMPACT_ATOMS: atom_id res chain seq x y z
N ARG A 1 33.44 -4.15 -2.30
CA ARG A 1 32.45 -3.19 -2.86
C ARG A 1 31.38 -3.88 -3.71
N ARG A 2 31.71 -4.84 -4.60
CA ARG A 2 30.76 -5.58 -5.47
C ARG A 2 29.50 -6.21 -4.82
N ALA A 3 29.52 -6.57 -3.54
CA ALA A 3 28.36 -7.19 -2.89
C ALA A 3 27.19 -6.22 -2.65
N ARG A 4 27.44 -4.91 -2.60
CA ARG A 4 26.38 -3.90 -2.44
C ARG A 4 25.63 -3.67 -3.75
N ASP A 5 26.38 -3.49 -4.84
CA ASP A 5 25.80 -3.23 -6.17
C ASP A 5 24.85 -4.33 -6.64
N LEU A 6 25.13 -5.60 -6.29
CA LEU A 6 24.29 -6.74 -6.63
C LEU A 6 23.01 -6.84 -5.79
N ASN A 7 23.05 -6.41 -4.52
CA ASN A 7 21.84 -6.39 -3.69
C ASN A 7 20.93 -5.23 -4.10
N ASP A 8 21.50 -4.04 -4.33
CA ASP A 8 20.74 -2.88 -4.78
C ASP A 8 20.01 -3.16 -6.11
N ALA A 9 20.68 -3.82 -7.06
CA ALA A 9 20.06 -4.19 -8.33
C ALA A 9 18.89 -5.18 -8.16
N LYS A 10 19.01 -6.15 -7.25
CA LYS A 10 17.94 -7.12 -6.96
C LYS A 10 16.76 -6.45 -6.28
N GLU A 11 17.02 -5.60 -5.29
CA GLU A 11 15.98 -4.88 -4.56
C GLU A 11 15.22 -3.89 -5.45
N ARG A 12 15.93 -3.21 -6.37
CA ARG A 12 15.29 -2.38 -7.39
C ARG A 12 14.36 -3.19 -8.29
N SER A 13 14.85 -4.30 -8.85
CA SER A 13 14.05 -5.15 -9.74
C SER A 13 12.82 -5.74 -9.05
N ALA A 14 12.95 -6.17 -7.80
CA ALA A 14 11.82 -6.65 -7.00
C ALA A 14 10.80 -5.53 -6.74
N GLY A 15 11.28 -4.30 -6.47
CA GLY A 15 10.42 -3.14 -6.28
C GLY A 15 9.62 -2.79 -7.53
N GLU A 16 10.25 -2.82 -8.70
CA GLU A 16 9.59 -2.54 -9.99
C GLU A 16 8.52 -3.59 -10.33
N GLU A 17 8.78 -4.86 -10.08
CA GLU A 17 7.81 -5.94 -10.28
C GLU A 17 6.59 -5.76 -9.38
N VAL A 18 6.81 -5.43 -8.10
CA VAL A 18 5.71 -5.14 -7.17
C VAL A 18 4.92 -3.92 -7.62
N ALA A 19 5.59 -2.84 -8.05
CA ALA A 19 4.93 -1.66 -8.58
C ALA A 19 4.04 -2.00 -9.80
N ARG A 20 4.55 -2.81 -10.74
CA ARG A 20 3.79 -3.27 -11.92
C ARG A 20 2.51 -4.02 -11.55
N VAL A 21 2.53 -4.79 -10.47
CA VAL A 21 1.36 -5.56 -10.02
C VAL A 21 0.38 -4.70 -9.23
N LEU A 22 0.87 -3.79 -8.38
CA LEU A 22 0.02 -3.01 -7.47
C LEU A 22 -0.56 -1.75 -8.08
N VAL A 23 0.17 -1.06 -8.95
CA VAL A 23 -0.30 0.19 -9.59
C VAL A 23 -1.63 0.02 -10.36
N PRO A 24 -1.84 -1.03 -11.18
CA PRO A 24 -3.12 -1.22 -11.86
C PRO A 24 -4.20 -1.85 -10.97
N LYS A 25 -3.88 -2.30 -9.76
CA LYS A 25 -4.84 -2.95 -8.85
C LYS A 25 -5.43 -1.93 -7.88
N VAL A 26 -6.74 -1.99 -7.73
CA VAL A 26 -7.45 -1.28 -6.65
C VAL A 26 -7.52 -2.21 -5.45
N ILE A 27 -6.95 -1.78 -4.32
CA ILE A 27 -6.96 -2.55 -3.08
C ILE A 27 -8.20 -2.16 -2.29
N THR A 28 -9.19 -3.05 -2.22
CA THR A 28 -10.44 -2.75 -1.51
C THR A 28 -10.33 -3.11 -0.03
N ILE A 29 -10.63 -2.19 0.87
CA ILE A 29 -10.60 -2.39 2.32
C ILE A 29 -12.01 -2.20 2.87
N THR A 30 -12.57 -3.26 3.42
CA THR A 30 -13.88 -3.24 4.09
C THR A 30 -13.73 -2.78 5.53
N ALA A 31 -14.37 -1.67 5.91
CA ALA A 31 -14.33 -1.15 7.26
C ALA A 31 -15.70 -0.62 7.71
N LYS A 32 -15.97 -0.70 9.01
CA LYS A 32 -17.23 -0.21 9.58
C LYS A 32 -17.32 1.31 9.46
N ALA A 33 -18.34 1.78 8.76
CA ALA A 33 -18.62 3.20 8.58
C ALA A 33 -19.91 3.64 9.26
N GLY A 34 -19.91 4.86 9.76
CA GLY A 34 -21.08 5.55 10.29
C GLY A 34 -21.90 6.21 9.19
N THR A 35 -23.00 6.84 9.60
CA THR A 35 -24.02 7.44 8.73
C THR A 35 -23.56 8.62 7.87
N GLU A 36 -22.39 9.19 8.14
CA GLU A 36 -21.82 10.34 7.40
C GLU A 36 -20.59 9.99 6.56
N GLY A 37 -20.36 8.70 6.25
CA GLY A 37 -19.20 8.27 5.46
C GLY A 37 -17.87 8.34 6.21
N ARG A 38 -17.91 8.66 7.52
CA ARG A 38 -16.79 8.55 8.44
C ARG A 38 -16.70 7.12 8.97
N LEU A 39 -15.50 6.57 9.01
CA LEU A 39 -15.21 5.28 9.62
C LEU A 39 -15.34 5.35 11.15
N PHE A 40 -15.88 4.29 11.75
CA PHE A 40 -15.84 4.14 13.21
C PHE A 40 -14.42 3.92 13.75
N GLY A 41 -13.55 3.35 12.90
CA GLY A 41 -12.12 3.20 13.16
C GLY A 41 -11.27 4.03 12.21
N SER A 42 -10.03 3.59 12.01
CA SER A 42 -9.14 4.14 11.02
C SER A 42 -8.44 3.02 10.29
N VAL A 43 -8.31 3.14 8.97
CA VAL A 43 -7.46 2.28 8.17
C VAL A 43 -6.03 2.83 8.24
N THR A 44 -5.14 2.03 8.81
CA THR A 44 -3.73 2.36 8.99
C THR A 44 -2.88 1.72 7.91
N SER A 45 -1.59 2.04 7.86
CA SER A 45 -0.66 1.37 6.94
C SER A 45 -0.56 -0.14 7.19
N ALA A 46 -0.85 -0.62 8.41
CA ALA A 46 -0.92 -2.06 8.71
C ALA A 46 -2.09 -2.72 7.96
N ASP A 47 -3.27 -2.11 8.02
CA ASP A 47 -4.47 -2.63 7.32
C ASP A 47 -4.27 -2.63 5.80
N VAL A 48 -3.56 -1.63 5.26
CA VAL A 48 -3.23 -1.56 3.83
C VAL A 48 -2.29 -2.69 3.42
N VAL A 49 -1.22 -2.97 4.17
CA VAL A 49 -0.31 -4.09 3.83
C VAL A 49 -0.99 -5.44 3.95
N ASP A 50 -1.86 -5.63 4.94
CA ASP A 50 -2.62 -6.86 5.11
C ASP A 50 -3.60 -7.06 3.93
N ALA A 51 -4.27 -5.99 3.49
CA ALA A 51 -5.15 -6.03 2.33
C ALA A 51 -4.38 -6.31 1.03
N ILE A 52 -3.19 -5.74 0.86
CA ILE A 52 -2.30 -6.01 -0.27
C ILE A 52 -1.85 -7.48 -0.25
N ALA A 53 -1.45 -8.02 0.91
CA ALA A 53 -1.07 -9.42 1.04
C ALA A 53 -2.23 -10.35 0.68
N ALA A 54 -3.45 -10.04 1.13
CA ALA A 54 -4.63 -10.84 0.83
C ALA A 54 -5.07 -10.79 -0.65
N GLN A 55 -5.00 -9.61 -1.31
CA GLN A 55 -5.54 -9.42 -2.67
C GLN A 55 -4.50 -9.55 -3.79
N ALA A 56 -3.24 -9.23 -3.48
CA ALA A 56 -2.15 -9.29 -4.44
C ALA A 56 -1.15 -10.41 -4.13
N GLY A 57 -1.19 -11.03 -2.95
CA GLY A 57 -0.23 -12.06 -2.55
C GLY A 57 1.18 -11.50 -2.31
N ILE A 58 1.31 -10.19 -2.09
CA ILE A 58 2.59 -9.50 -1.91
C ILE A 58 2.71 -9.06 -0.47
N GLU A 59 3.76 -9.52 0.21
CA GLU A 59 4.11 -9.03 1.54
C GLU A 59 4.93 -7.74 1.42
N LEU A 60 4.40 -6.65 1.98
CA LEU A 60 5.03 -5.33 2.00
C LEU A 60 5.27 -4.88 3.43
N ASP A 61 6.41 -4.25 3.68
CA ASP A 61 6.66 -3.62 4.97
C ASP A 61 5.88 -2.29 5.04
N ARG A 62 5.06 -2.13 6.08
CA ARG A 62 4.33 -0.89 6.38
C ARG A 62 5.23 0.35 6.47
N ARG A 63 6.53 0.20 6.74
CA ARG A 63 7.53 1.30 6.74
C ARG A 63 7.80 1.85 5.35
N LYS A 64 7.53 1.05 4.31
CA LYS A 64 7.64 1.45 2.90
C LYS A 64 6.39 2.20 2.42
N LEU A 65 5.30 2.17 3.17
CA LEU A 65 4.10 2.95 2.88
C LEU A 65 4.19 4.32 3.54
N HIS A 66 3.95 5.36 2.75
CA HIS A 66 3.89 6.74 3.20
C HIS A 66 2.43 7.13 3.41
N LEU A 67 1.89 6.72 4.56
CA LEU A 67 0.57 7.15 5.00
C LEU A 67 0.73 8.26 6.05
N ALA A 68 0.56 9.52 5.64
CA ALA A 68 0.71 10.68 6.52
C ALA A 68 -0.35 10.70 7.62
N GLU A 69 -1.60 10.37 7.26
CA GLU A 69 -2.72 10.30 8.19
C GLU A 69 -3.51 9.00 7.96
N PRO A 70 -3.98 8.33 9.05
CA PRO A 70 -4.86 7.18 8.92
C PRO A 70 -6.14 7.55 8.17
N ILE A 71 -6.58 6.68 7.27
CA ILE A 71 -7.80 6.91 6.49
C ILE A 71 -9.01 6.71 7.42
N LYS A 72 -9.86 7.73 7.51
CA LYS A 72 -11.05 7.75 8.39
C LYS A 72 -12.34 7.97 7.63
N THR A 73 -12.31 7.91 6.31
CA THR A 73 -13.47 8.12 5.45
C THR A 73 -13.58 7.03 4.41
N LEU A 74 -14.81 6.73 4.01
CA LEU A 74 -15.09 5.88 2.86
C LEU A 74 -14.62 6.55 1.57
N GLY A 75 -14.41 5.73 0.53
CA GLY A 75 -14.03 6.17 -0.81
C GLY A 75 -12.61 5.78 -1.20
N THR A 76 -12.16 6.32 -2.32
CA THR A 76 -10.85 6.02 -2.90
C THR A 76 -9.79 6.96 -2.34
N HIS A 77 -8.67 6.38 -1.91
CA HIS A 77 -7.52 7.05 -1.33
C HIS A 77 -6.25 6.60 -2.03
N GLU A 78 -5.36 7.54 -2.26
CA GLU A 78 -4.06 7.29 -2.88
C GLU A 78 -2.99 7.18 -1.79
N VAL A 79 -2.34 6.02 -1.68
CA VAL A 79 -1.30 5.76 -0.69
C VAL A 79 0.04 5.63 -1.41
N PRO A 80 0.93 6.63 -1.31
CA PRO A 80 2.26 6.52 -1.87
C PRO A 80 3.09 5.46 -1.14
N ALA A 81 3.85 4.69 -1.90
CA ALA A 81 4.70 3.60 -1.44
C ALA A 81 6.10 3.76 -2.04
N ARG A 82 7.12 3.63 -1.20
CA ARG A 82 8.55 3.69 -1.57
C ARG A 82 9.22 2.39 -1.20
N LEU A 83 9.42 1.51 -2.19
CA LEU A 83 10.05 0.21 -1.96
C LEU A 83 11.57 0.30 -1.99
N HIS A 84 12.10 1.20 -2.81
CA HIS A 84 13.52 1.46 -3.01
C HIS A 84 13.71 2.97 -3.25
N PRO A 85 14.89 3.57 -2.98
CA PRO A 85 15.15 4.99 -3.27
C PRO A 85 14.86 5.45 -4.70
N GLU A 86 14.86 4.52 -5.66
CA GLU A 86 14.60 4.77 -7.07
C GLU A 86 13.24 4.20 -7.52
N VAL A 87 12.47 3.60 -6.61
CA VAL A 87 11.17 2.97 -6.90
C VAL A 87 10.12 3.50 -5.92
N GLU A 88 9.40 4.50 -6.39
CA GLU A 88 8.24 5.11 -5.74
C GLU A 88 7.01 4.96 -6.64
N PHE A 89 5.88 4.55 -6.07
CA PHE A 89 4.62 4.41 -6.79
C PHE A 89 3.43 4.70 -5.87
N VAL A 90 2.27 4.91 -6.46
CA VAL A 90 1.02 5.17 -5.74
C VAL A 90 0.14 3.93 -5.80
N ILE A 91 -0.41 3.55 -4.65
CA ILE A 91 -1.37 2.45 -4.51
C ILE A 91 -2.76 3.06 -4.34
N THR A 92 -3.69 2.65 -5.19
CA THR A 92 -5.10 3.05 -5.06
C THR A 92 -5.80 2.14 -4.07
N VAL A 93 -6.23 2.70 -2.95
CA VAL A 93 -6.95 2.00 -1.88
C VAL A 93 -8.40 2.46 -1.89
N GLU A 94 -9.34 1.54 -2.04
CA GLU A 94 -10.77 1.84 -1.98
C GLU A 94 -11.35 1.34 -0.67
N VAL A 95 -11.84 2.26 0.16
CA VAL A 95 -12.47 1.93 1.43
C VAL A 95 -13.98 1.84 1.24
N VAL A 96 -14.54 0.66 1.51
CA VAL A 96 -15.97 0.37 1.41
C VAL A 96 -16.56 0.04 2.78
N ALA A 97 -17.83 0.38 2.97
CA ALA A 97 -18.55 0.04 4.19
C ALA A 97 -18.83 -1.48 4.24
N SER A 98 -18.58 -2.11 5.39
CA SER A 98 -19.03 -3.47 5.71
C SER A 98 -20.35 -3.51 6.48
#